data_AF-A0A1V4ZR96-F1
#
_entry.id   AF-A0A1V4ZR96-F1
#
_cell.length_a   1.000
_cell.length_b   1.000
_cell.length_c   1.000
_cell.angle_alpha   90.00
_cell.angle_beta   90.00
_cell.angle_gamma   90.00
#
_symmetry.space_group_name_H-M   'P 1'
#
loop_
_entity.id
_entity.type
_entity.pdbx_description
1 polymer ?
#
loop_
_entity_poly.entity_id
_entity_poly.type
_entity_poly.pdbx_seq_one_letter_code
_entity_poly.pdbx_strand_id
1 'polypeptide(L)'
;MKVLEFHRDEKKDRITVACADGEVSVYSHCAYCIHCKSVVVGKRAVPAPQTQATAEMSRGMGGDEVLMNAAMMFNTLVRDGSAIECTDDTNEGFLRRY
;
A
#
# COMPACT_ATOMS: atom_id res chain seq x y z
N MET A 1 10.61 -1.91 11.18
CA MET A 1 10.00 -1.32 9.98
C MET A 1 10.98 -1.45 8.83
N LYS A 2 10.52 -1.96 7.69
CA LYS A 2 11.32 -2.19 6.47
C LYS A 2 10.80 -1.29 5.35
N VAL A 3 11.71 -0.83 4.50
CA VAL A 3 11.37 -0.10 3.28
C VAL A 3 11.49 -1.09 2.12
N LEU A 4 10.39 -1.35 1.43
CA LEU A 4 10.36 -2.24 0.27
C LEU A 4 10.40 -1.40 -1.00
N GLU A 5 11.49 -1.49 -1.77
CA GLU A 5 11.69 -0.71 -2.98
C GLU A 5 10.79 -1.17 -4.12
N PHE A 6 10.30 -0.22 -4.90
CA PHE A 6 9.45 -0.48 -6.06
C PHE A 6 10.27 -0.96 -7.24
N HIS A 7 9.94 -2.16 -7.71
CA HIS A 7 10.42 -2.70 -8.97
C HIS A 7 9.38 -2.38 -10.04
N ARG A 8 9.76 -1.53 -11.00
CA ARG A 8 8.86 -1.10 -12.09
C ARG A 8 9.14 -1.93 -13.34
N ASP A 9 8.16 -2.72 -13.76
CA ASP A 9 8.17 -3.37 -15.06
C ASP A 9 7.49 -2.43 -16.07
N GLU A 10 8.30 -1.61 -16.74
CA GLU A 10 7.83 -0.64 -17.75
C GLU A 10 7.11 -1.32 -18.94
N LYS A 11 7.36 -2.61 -19.19
CA LYS A 11 6.71 -3.34 -20.29
C LYS A 11 5.30 -3.81 -19.94
N LYS A 12 5.01 -3.96 -18.64
CA LYS A 12 3.73 -4.51 -18.15
C LYS A 12 2.93 -3.52 -17.29
N ASP A 13 3.41 -2.27 -17.16
CA ASP A 13 2.85 -1.24 -16.29
C ASP A 13 2.58 -1.76 -14.86
N ARG A 14 3.49 -2.61 -14.37
CA ARG A 14 3.35 -3.29 -13.09
C ARG A 14 4.43 -2.80 -12.14
N ILE A 15 4.02 -2.50 -10.92
CA ILE A 15 4.92 -2.16 -9.82
C ILE A 15 4.86 -3.27 -8.79
N THR A 16 6.02 -3.88 -8.50
CA THR A 16 6.19 -4.96 -7.54
C THR A 16 7.13 -4.58 -6.41
N VAL A 17 7.07 -5.34 -5.32
CA VAL A 17 8.01 -5.27 -4.19
C VAL A 17 8.40 -6.68 -3.75
N ALA A 18 9.58 -6.81 -3.16
CA ALA A 18 9.98 -8.02 -2.47
C ALA A 18 9.32 -8.06 -1.08
N CYS A 19 8.29 -8.90 -0.94
CA CYS A 19 7.62 -9.20 0.33
C CYS A 19 8.11 -10.55 0.87
N ALA A 20 7.72 -10.91 2.10
CA ALA A 20 7.98 -12.24 2.65
C ALA A 20 7.34 -13.36 1.80
N ASP A 21 6.20 -13.09 1.17
CA ASP A 21 5.53 -14.00 0.22
C ASP A 21 6.19 -14.05 -1.18
N GLY A 22 7.30 -13.34 -1.36
CA GLY A 22 7.98 -13.19 -2.65
C GLY A 22 7.62 -11.89 -3.37
N GLU A 23 7.70 -11.90 -4.70
CA GLU A 23 7.48 -10.70 -5.52
C GLU A 23 5.98 -10.43 -5.71
N VAL A 24 5.47 -9.42 -5.01
CA VAL A 24 4.04 -9.10 -4.96
C VAL A 24 3.72 -7.75 -5.62
N SER A 25 2.51 -7.62 -6.14
CA SER A 25 2.05 -6.37 -6.76
C SER A 25 1.71 -5.31 -5.71
N VAL A 26 2.21 -4.08 -5.88
CA VAL A 26 1.91 -2.99 -4.94
C VAL A 26 0.43 -2.63 -4.96
N TYR A 27 -0.17 -2.56 -6.15
CA TYR A 27 -1.57 -2.11 -6.32
C TYR A 27 -2.60 -3.09 -5.77
N SER A 28 -2.36 -4.40 -5.90
CA SER A 28 -3.36 -5.42 -5.51
C SER A 28 -3.01 -6.17 -4.23
N HIS A 29 -1.77 -6.11 -3.77
CA HIS A 29 -1.32 -6.82 -2.57
C HIS A 29 -1.01 -5.84 -1.45
N CYS A 30 -0.08 -4.91 -1.67
CA CYS A 30 0.32 -3.95 -0.63
C CYS A 30 -0.81 -3.00 -0.24
N ALA A 31 -1.66 -2.61 -1.19
CA ALA A 31 -2.85 -1.78 -0.94
C ALA A 31 -3.82 -2.39 0.10
N TYR A 32 -3.86 -3.72 0.20
CA TYR A 32 -4.77 -4.46 1.07
C TYR A 32 -4.06 -5.13 2.24
N CYS A 33 -2.76 -4.89 2.41
CA CYS A 33 -1.98 -5.43 3.50
C CYS A 33 -2.04 -4.50 4.73
N ILE A 34 -2.24 -5.05 5.92
CA ILE A 34 -2.27 -4.28 7.17
C ILE A 34 -0.87 -3.77 7.56
N HIS A 35 0.19 -4.45 7.15
CA HIS A 35 1.58 -4.09 7.46
C HIS A 35 2.10 -2.92 6.62
N CYS A 36 1.53 -2.69 5.43
CA CYS A 36 1.92 -1.60 4.53
C CYS A 36 1.34 -0.26 5.04
N LYS A 37 2.16 0.61 5.64
CA LYS A 37 1.67 1.82 6.34
C LYS A 37 1.79 3.11 5.55
N SER A 38 2.83 3.26 4.74
CA SER A 38 3.10 4.51 4.03
C SER A 38 3.80 4.25 2.71
N VAL A 39 3.62 5.15 1.75
CA VAL A 39 4.34 5.17 0.47
C VAL A 39 5.41 6.25 0.55
N VAL A 40 6.64 5.90 0.18
CA VAL A 40 7.76 6.83 0.13
C VAL A 40 7.69 7.59 -1.19
N VAL A 41 7.39 8.89 -1.13
CA VAL A 41 7.35 9.81 -2.28
C VAL A 41 8.47 10.83 -2.14
N GLY A 42 9.52 10.67 -2.96
CA GLY A 42 10.74 11.47 -2.86
C GLY A 42 11.46 11.26 -1.53
N LYS A 43 11.38 12.23 -0.62
CA LYS A 43 11.98 12.19 0.73
C LYS A 43 10.96 12.05 1.86
N ARG A 44 9.68 11.87 1.55
CA ARG A 44 8.59 11.86 2.53
C ARG A 44 7.87 10.52 2.51
N ALA A 45 7.58 10.00 3.70
CA ALA A 45 6.66 8.88 3.88
C ALA A 45 5.23 9.44 3.98
N VAL A 46 4.39 9.14 3.00
CA VAL A 46 2.98 9.55 2.98
C VAL A 46 2.13 8.37 3.46
N PRO A 47 1.34 8.53 4.53
CA PRO A 47 0.53 7.43 5.06
C PRO A 47 -0.45 6.90 4.01
N ALA A 48 -0.64 5.59 4.02
CA ALA A 48 -1.52 4.88 3.10
C ALA A 48 -2.98 5.34 3.33
N PRO A 49 -3.65 5.93 2.31
CA PRO A 49 -5.02 6.45 2.42
C PRO A 49 -6.03 5.42 2.91
N GLN A 50 -5.76 4.13 2.65
CA GLN A 50 -6.56 3.01 3.13
C GLN A 50 -6.68 3.00 4.65
N THR A 51 -5.67 3.47 5.39
CA THR A 51 -5.73 3.52 6.86
C THR A 51 -6.84 4.44 7.36
N GLN A 52 -7.03 5.57 6.67
CA GLN A 52 -8.09 6.52 6.99
C GLN A 52 -9.46 5.97 6.59
N ALA A 53 -9.56 5.34 5.41
CA ALA A 53 -10.79 4.69 4.97
C ALA A 53 -11.28 3.61 5.96
N THR A 54 -10.37 2.77 6.48
CA THR A 54 -10.72 1.78 7.52
C THR A 54 -11.26 2.44 8.79
N ALA A 55 -10.65 3.56 9.22
CA ALA A 55 -11.09 4.30 10.40
C ALA A 55 -12.49 4.93 10.20
N GLU A 56 -12.81 5.40 9.00
CA GLU A 56 -14.13 5.95 8.66
C GLU A 56 -15.20 4.86 8.55
N MET A 57 -14.86 3.71 7.95
CA MET A 57 -15.74 2.54 7.90
C MET A 57 -16.10 2.01 9.29
N SER A 58 -15.12 1.88 10.18
CA SER A 58 -15.34 1.41 11.56
C SER A 58 -16.23 2.35 12.40
N ARG A 59 -16.36 3.63 12.01
CA ARG A 59 -17.28 4.60 12.61
C ARG A 59 -18.67 4.61 11.97
N GLY A 60 -18.94 3.70 11.02
CA GLY A 60 -20.19 3.66 10.26
C GLY A 60 -20.37 4.82 9.28
N MET A 61 -19.30 5.56 8.99
CA MET A 61 -19.31 6.73 8.10
C MET A 61 -18.71 6.45 6.71
N GLY A 62 -18.21 5.22 6.48
CA GLY A 62 -17.54 4.84 5.23
C GLY A 62 -18.39 3.91 4.36
N GLY A 63 -18.53 4.27 3.09
CA GLY A 63 -19.12 3.43 2.04
C GLY A 63 -18.15 3.20 0.87
N ASP A 64 -18.64 2.61 -0.23
CA ASP A 64 -17.85 2.25 -1.41
C ASP A 64 -17.07 3.44 -2.00
N GLU A 65 -17.60 4.66 -1.91
CA GLU A 65 -16.96 5.89 -2.38
C GLU A 65 -15.67 6.22 -1.61
N VAL A 66 -15.65 5.98 -0.29
CA VAL A 66 -14.46 6.22 0.55
C VAL A 66 -13.35 5.24 0.19
N LEU A 67 -13.71 3.97 -0.05
CA LEU A 67 -12.77 2.94 -0.49
C LEU A 67 -12.22 3.23 -1.89
N MET A 68 -13.08 3.64 -2.82
CA MET A 68 -12.70 4.07 -4.16
C MET A 68 -11.71 5.25 -4.12
N ASN A 69 -12.03 6.30 -3.35
CA ASN A 69 -11.17 7.47 -3.21
C ASN A 69 -9.81 7.12 -2.60
N ALA A 70 -9.80 6.28 -1.56
CA ALA A 70 -8.56 5.81 -0.95
C ALA A 70 -7.70 5.00 -1.93
N ALA A 71 -8.32 4.14 -2.74
CA ALA A 71 -7.62 3.35 -3.76
C ALA A 71 -7.02 4.26 -4.86
N MET A 72 -7.76 5.22 -5.37
CA MET A 72 -7.26 6.17 -6.38
C MET A 72 -6.09 7.02 -5.85
N MET A 73 -6.20 7.51 -4.61
CA MET A 73 -5.13 8.28 -3.98
C MET A 73 -3.89 7.41 -3.76
N PHE A 74 -4.07 6.17 -3.30
CA PHE A 74 -2.95 5.24 -3.15
C PHE A 74 -2.26 4.96 -4.49
N ASN A 75 -3.03 4.71 -5.55
CA ASN A 75 -2.46 4.48 -6.88
C ASN A 75 -1.61 5.66 -7.35
N THR A 76 -2.06 6.89 -7.07
CA THR A 76 -1.31 8.12 -7.37
C THR A 76 -0.01 8.17 -6.58
N LEU A 77 -0.05 7.89 -5.27
CA LEU A 77 1.14 7.85 -4.43
C LEU A 77 2.13 6.79 -4.89
N VAL A 78 1.66 5.60 -5.28
CA VAL A 78 2.51 4.52 -5.79
C VAL A 78 3.15 4.89 -7.12
N ARG A 79 2.39 5.52 -8.03
CA ARG A 79 2.91 5.99 -9.31
C ARG A 79 4.05 6.99 -9.11
N ASP A 80 3.90 7.92 -8.18
CA ASP A 80 4.87 9.01 -7.95
C ASP A 80 5.95 8.65 -6.90
N GLY A 81 5.78 7.52 -6.20
CA GLY A 81 6.64 7.04 -5.12
C GLY A 81 7.75 6.09 -5.57
N SER A 82 8.65 5.74 -4.67
CA SER A 82 9.81 4.86 -4.95
C SER A 82 9.85 3.61 -4.08
N ALA A 83 9.12 3.59 -2.97
CA ALA A 83 9.10 2.47 -2.03
C ALA A 83 7.83 2.50 -1.16
N ILE A 84 7.62 1.45 -0.39
CA ILE A 84 6.57 1.37 0.62
C ILE A 84 7.16 0.95 1.97
N GLU A 85 6.72 1.61 3.04
CA GLU A 85 7.08 1.21 4.41
C GLU A 85 6.16 0.09 4.87
N CYS A 86 6.79 -1.03 5.22
CA CYS A 86 6.15 -2.22 5.75
C CYS A 86 6.56 -2.43 7.21
N THR A 87 5.58 -2.68 8.08
CA THR A 87 5.80 -2.98 9.50
C THR A 87 5.92 -4.47 9.79
N ASP A 88 5.97 -5.32 8.75
CA ASP A 88 6.21 -6.76 8.90
C ASP A 88 7.70 -7.04 9.16
N ASP A 89 8.08 -6.96 10.42
CA ASP A 89 9.45 -7.23 10.85
C ASP A 89 9.73 -8.74 10.99
N THR A 90 8.70 -9.54 11.25
CA THR A 90 8.75 -10.99 11.49
C THR A 90 8.57 -11.85 10.24
N ASN A 91 8.38 -11.25 9.07
CA ASN A 91 8.10 -11.94 7.80
C ASN A 91 6.83 -12.80 7.88
N GLU A 92 5.78 -12.27 8.49
CA GLU A 92 4.43 -12.88 8.52
C GLU A 92 3.79 -12.91 7.13
N GLY A 93 4.21 -12.01 6.22
CA GLY A 93 3.67 -11.91 4.89
C GLY A 93 2.33 -11.16 4.85
N PHE A 94 1.47 -11.55 3.93
CA PHE A 94 0.22 -10.87 3.67
C PHE A 94 -0.80 -11.08 4.78
N LEU A 95 -1.20 -9.98 5.41
CA LEU A 95 -2.38 -9.93 6.26
C LEU A 95 -3.39 -8.92 5.71
N ARG A 96 -4.60 -9.42 5.43
CA ARG A 96 -5.70 -8.63 4.86
C ARG A 96 -6.12 -7.53 5.84
N ARG A 97 -6.27 -6.31 5.32
CA ARG A 97 -6.69 -5.11 6.08
C ARG A 97 -8.19 -5.03 6.31
N TYR A 98 -8.99 -5.61 5.42
CA TYR A 98 -10.46 -5.61 5.43
C TYR A 98 -11.01 -7.05 5.37
#